data_AF-A0A2N2UW05-F1
#
_entry.id   AF-A0A2N2UW05-F1
#
_cell.length_a   1.000
_cell.length_b   1.000
_cell.length_c   1.000
_cell.angle_alpha   90.00
_cell.angle_beta   90.00
_cell.angle_gamma   90.00
#
_symmetry.space_group_name_H-M   'P 1'
#
loop_
_entity.id
_entity.type
_entity.pdbx_description
1 polymer ?
#
loop_
_entity_poly.entity_id
_entity_poly.type
_entity_poly.pdbx_seq_one_letter_code
_entity_poly.pdbx_strand_id
1 'polypeptide(L)' 'MPEPVIAAKHPFPVAVEQGKEYYWCTCGRSKSQPFCDGSHKGTEFVPLKYTASASTTLYFCGCKHTKTPPLCDGTHNSL' A
#
# COMPACT_ATOMS: atom_id res chain seq x y z
N MET A 1 4.32 15.54 11.08
CA MET A 1 4.54 14.24 10.44
C MET A 1 4.33 14.42 8.95
N PRO A 2 5.18 13.87 8.08
CA PRO A 2 5.00 14.01 6.64
C PRO A 2 3.71 13.31 6.21
N GLU A 3 2.91 13.97 5.38
CA GLU A 3 1.70 13.39 4.83
C GLU A 3 2.03 12.58 3.56
N PRO A 4 1.49 11.35 3.42
CA PRO A 4 1.71 10.55 2.23
C PRO A 4 0.93 11.13 1.04
N VAL A 5 1.43 10.89 -0.17
CA VAL A 5 0.72 11.31 -1.38
C VAL A 5 -0.38 10.29 -1.69
N ILE A 6 -1.56 10.77 -2.07
CA ILE A 6 -2.61 9.89 -2.60
C ILE A 6 -2.15 9.38 -3.97
N ALA A 7 -1.79 8.10 -4.07
CA ALA A 7 -1.42 7.49 -5.34
C ALA A 7 -2.66 7.22 -6.21
N ALA A 8 -3.76 6.78 -5.57
CA ALA A 8 -5.06 6.58 -6.21
C ALA A 8 -6.21 6.64 -5.18
N LYS A 9 -7.38 7.14 -5.57
CA LYS A 9 -8.62 7.10 -4.77
C LYS A 9 -9.41 5.79 -4.97
N HIS A 10 -8.71 4.68 -5.18
CA HIS A 10 -9.30 3.34 -5.27
C HIS A 10 -8.28 2.29 -4.75
N PRO A 11 -8.72 1.08 -4.36
CA PRO A 11 -7.81 0.01 -4.02
C PRO A 11 -7.12 -0.60 -5.25
N PHE A 12 -6.03 -1.33 -5.00
CA PHE A 12 -5.35 -2.16 -5.99
C PHE A 12 -5.61 -3.65 -5.68
N PRO A 13 -6.35 -4.38 -6.53
CA PRO A 13 -6.50 -5.82 -6.37
C PRO A 13 -5.19 -6.51 -6.76
N VAL A 14 -4.67 -7.35 -5.86
CA VAL A 14 -3.47 -8.16 -6.11
C VAL A 14 -3.73 -9.58 -5.66
N ALA A 15 -3.50 -10.54 -6.55
CA ALA A 15 -3.42 -11.95 -6.18
C ALA A 15 -2.12 -12.17 -5.38
N VAL A 16 -2.26 -12.43 -4.08
CA VAL A 16 -1.14 -12.75 -3.21
C VAL A 16 -0.95 -14.25 -3.11
N GLU A 17 0.29 -14.68 -2.84
CA GLU A 17 0.68 -16.07 -2.64
C GLU A 17 1.03 -16.29 -1.17
N GLN A 18 0.51 -17.36 -0.56
CA GLN A 18 0.79 -17.71 0.83
C GLN A 18 2.31 -17.78 1.10
N GLY A 19 2.75 -17.16 2.19
CA GLY A 19 4.13 -17.10 2.62
C GLY A 19 5.00 -16.08 1.88
N LYS A 20 4.50 -15.49 0.79
CA LYS A 20 5.24 -14.45 0.05
C LYS A 20 5.18 -13.12 0.78
N GLU A 21 6.32 -12.43 0.76
CA GLU A 21 6.47 -11.10 1.34
C GLU A 21 6.22 -10.04 0.27
N TYR A 22 5.44 -9.03 0.65
CA TYR A 22 5.09 -7.88 -0.16
C TYR A 22 5.45 -6.61 0.60
N TYR A 23 6.03 -5.63 -0.09
CA TYR A 23 6.42 -4.37 0.51
C TYR A 23 5.49 -3.27 0.02
N TRP A 24 4.46 -2.96 0.80
CA TRP A 24 3.47 -1.95 0.46
C TRP A 24 4.08 -0.54 0.51
N CYS A 25 3.78 0.26 -0.52
CA CYS A 25 4.19 1.66 -0.59
C CYS A 25 3.36 2.49 0.39
N THR A 26 4.02 3.07 1.40
CA THR A 26 3.43 3.97 2.40
C THR A 26 3.46 5.44 1.97
N CYS A 27 4.40 5.84 1.11
CA CYS A 27 4.61 7.25 0.73
C CYS A 27 3.74 7.75 -0.43
N GLY A 28 3.16 6.83 -1.21
CA GLY A 28 2.36 7.16 -2.40
C GLY A 28 3.12 7.49 -3.67
N ARG A 29 4.46 7.59 -3.62
CA ARG A 29 5.29 8.04 -4.75
C ARG A 29 5.72 6.93 -5.72
N SER A 30 5.48 5.67 -5.36
CA SER A 30 5.89 4.53 -6.19
C SER A 30 5.17 4.54 -7.54
N LYS A 31 5.91 4.24 -8.60
CA LYS A 31 5.40 3.99 -9.96
C LYS A 31 4.90 2.55 -10.14
N SER A 32 5.23 1.66 -9.21
CA SER A 32 4.83 0.25 -9.19
C SER A 32 3.78 -0.02 -8.10
N GLN A 33 2.78 0.86 -7.99
CA GLN A 33 1.69 0.69 -7.02
C GLN A 33 1.04 -0.71 -7.14
N PRO A 34 0.62 -1.31 -6.02
CA PRO A 34 0.62 -0.76 -4.65
C PRO A 34 1.95 -0.95 -3.89
N PHE A 35 2.99 -1.47 -4.55
CA PHE A 35 4.24 -1.88 -3.91
C PHE A 35 5.34 -0.82 -3.99
N CYS A 36 6.33 -0.95 -3.14
CA CYS A 36 7.49 -0.07 -3.07
C CYS A 36 8.46 -0.33 -4.23
N ASP A 37 8.89 0.74 -4.89
CA ASP A 37 9.91 0.74 -5.95
C ASP A 37 11.19 1.51 -5.55
N GLY A 38 11.27 1.98 -4.29
CA GLY A 38 12.35 2.81 -3.79
C GLY A 38 12.11 4.33 -3.91
N SER A 39 11.01 4.80 -4.49
CA SER A 39 10.69 6.24 -4.62
C SER A 39 10.46 6.97 -3.28
N HIS A 40 10.50 6.26 -2.15
CA HIS A 40 10.46 6.85 -0.81
C HIS A 40 11.82 7.40 -0.34
N LYS A 41 12.94 7.05 -1.01
CA LYS A 41 14.28 7.53 -0.62
C LYS A 41 14.31 9.06 -0.57
N GLY A 42 14.90 9.60 0.51
CA GLY A 42 14.90 11.05 0.78
C GLY A 42 13.66 11.55 1.54
N THR A 43 12.78 10.66 2.00
CA THR A 43 11.67 10.97 2.91
C THR A 43 11.76 10.12 4.18
N GLU A 44 10.93 10.42 5.17
CA GLU A 44 10.82 9.62 6.41
C GLU A 44 9.98 8.35 6.24
N PHE A 45 9.36 8.14 5.07
CA PHE A 45 8.52 6.98 4.82
C PHE A 45 9.35 5.72 4.58
N VAL A 46 8.95 4.63 5.23
CA VAL A 46 9.48 3.29 5.00
C VAL A 46 8.37 2.37 4.49
N PRO A 47 8.65 1.44 3.55
CA PRO A 47 7.65 0.50 3.07
C PRO A 47 7.21 -0.46 4.18
N LEU A 48 5.92 -0.78 4.19
CA LEU A 48 5.37 -1.73 5.17
C LEU A 48 5.46 -3.15 4.62
N LYS A 49 6.10 -4.05 5.38
CA LYS A 49 6.16 -5.46 5.04
C LYS A 49 4.83 -6.15 5.35
N TYR A 50 4.33 -6.91 4.39
CA TYR A 50 3.14 -7.75 4.51
C TYR A 50 3.46 -9.17 4.06
N THR A 51 3.24 -10.14 4.93
CA THR A 51 3.38 -11.56 4.60
C THR A 51 1.98 -12.14 4.41
N ALA A 52 1.69 -12.67 3.23
CA ALA A 52 0.39 -13.23 2.94
C ALA A 52 0.19 -14.55 3.70
N SER A 53 -0.90 -14.65 4.48
CA SER A 53 -1.24 -15.87 5.23
C SER A 53 -1.90 -16.95 4.37
N ALA A 54 -2.53 -16.56 3.25
CA ALA A 54 -3.18 -17.44 2.30
C ALA A 54 -3.08 -16.88 0.88
N SER A 55 -3.12 -17.76 -0.12
CA SER A 55 -3.16 -17.35 -1.52
C SER A 55 -4.57 -16.88 -1.88
N THR A 56 -4.76 -15.57 -2.00
CA THR A 56 -6.06 -14.95 -2.28
C THR A 56 -5.89 -13.58 -2.94
N THR A 57 -6.97 -13.00 -3.45
CA THR A 57 -6.94 -11.62 -3.95
C THR A 57 -7.19 -10.66 -2.79
N LEU A 58 -6.20 -9.82 -2.51
CA LEU A 58 -6.31 -8.76 -1.51
C LEU A 58 -6.36 -7.39 -2.18
N TYR A 59 -7.03 -6.46 -1.52
CA TYR A 59 -7.20 -5.09 -1.97
C TYR A 59 -6.28 -4.18 -1.17
N PHE A 60 -5.14 -3.82 -1.77
CA PHE A 60 -4.17 -2.93 -1.14
C PHE A 60 -4.62 -1.47 -1.23
N CYS A 61 -4.34 -0.70 -0.18
CA CYS A 61 -4.71 0.70 -0.14
C CYS A 61 -3.91 1.54 -1.17
N GLY A 62 -4.64 2.25 -2.03
CA GLY A 62 -4.08 3.21 -2.98
C GLY A 62 -3.94 4.64 -2.43
N CYS A 63 -4.83 5.05 -1.50
CA CYS A 63 -4.86 6.44 -1.02
C CYS A 63 -3.83 6.74 0.07
N LYS A 64 -3.32 5.71 0.75
CA LYS A 64 -2.33 5.81 1.85
C LYS A 64 -2.84 6.39 3.17
N HIS A 65 -4.15 6.62 3.28
CA HIS A 65 -4.81 7.06 4.52
C HIS A 65 -5.64 5.96 5.18
N THR A 66 -5.43 4.69 4.80
CA THR A 66 -6.12 3.58 5.48
C THR A 66 -5.75 3.50 6.96
N LYS A 67 -6.72 3.13 7.79
CA LYS A 67 -6.56 2.82 9.21
C LYS A 67 -6.20 1.35 9.43
N THR A 68 -6.28 0.50 8.41
CA THR A 68 -5.94 -0.93 8.45
C THR A 68 -4.84 -1.29 7.44
N PRO A 69 -3.66 -0.65 7.51
CA PRO A 69 -2.58 -0.90 6.55
C PRO A 69 -2.14 -2.37 6.57
N PRO A 70 -1.77 -2.93 5.40
CA PRO A 70 -1.65 -2.28 4.08
C PRO A 70 -2.94 -2.32 3.24
N LEU A 71 -4.04 -2.81 3.78
CA LEU A 71 -5.26 -3.14 3.05
C LEU A 71 -6.22 -1.95 2.94
N CYS A 72 -7.19 -2.05 2.04
CA CYS A 72 -8.22 -1.04 1.88
C CYS A 72 -9.35 -1.23 2.91
N ASP A 73 -9.74 -0.14 3.56
CA ASP A 73 -10.88 -0.03 4.48
C ASP A 73 -11.99 0.91 3.98
N GLY A 74 -11.86 1.42 2.76
CA GLY A 74 -12.81 2.37 2.19
C GLY A 74 -12.57 3.84 2.57
N THR A 75 -11.51 4.17 3.33
CA THR A 75 -11.22 5.57 3.72
C THR A 75 -11.14 6.52 2.52
N HIS A 76 -10.74 6.02 1.34
CA HIS A 76 -10.67 6.80 0.10
C HIS A 76 -12.02 7.37 -0.37
N ASN A 77 -13.15 6.87 0.11
CA ASN A 77 -14.49 7.40 -0.22
C ASN A 77 -14.78 8.75 0.47
N SER A 78 -13.94 9.18 1.42
CA SER A 78 -14.12 10.40 2.20
C SER A 78 -12.90 11.33 2.15
N LEU A 79 -12.06 11.21 1.12
CA LEU A 79 -10.87 12.04 0.85
C LEU A 79 -11.05 12.91 -0.40
#